data_AF-A0AAW7XHH4-F1
#
_entry.id   AF-A0AAW7XHH4-F1
#
_cell.length_a   1.000
_cell.length_b   1.000
_cell.length_c   1.000
_cell.angle_alpha   90.00
_cell.angle_beta   90.00
_cell.angle_gamma   90.00
#
_symmetry.space_group_name_H-M   'P 1'
#
loop_
_entity.id
_entity.type
_entity.pdbx_description
1 polymer ?
#
loop_
_entity_poly.entity_id
_entity_poly.type
_entity_poly.pdbx_seq_one_letter_code
_entity_poly.pdbx_strand_id
1 'polypeptide(L)'
;MYSKTTLCSTKTIAIVLMGLLSAGCSYTPDTSWLKETLAYGDVRELNKLTPSVDKNLMLRLYKVPSHDHSCGIETEQPCNYVYTLSVSTFDEHPEVNTYSLGTGYISDIAWLNEDAVDTVKLQYTMKSYSDSATLPAAQRVEQHVISVTPKTLIQMESANPSKL
;
A
#
# COMPACT_ATOMS: atom_id res chain seq x y z
N MET A 1 46.48 -56.54 -27.83
CA MET A 1 46.10 -55.70 -28.99
C MET A 1 45.06 -54.69 -28.54
N TYR A 2 45.20 -53.45 -29.02
CA TYR A 2 44.51 -52.24 -28.61
C TYR A 2 43.06 -52.10 -29.14
N SER A 3 42.29 -51.27 -28.40
CA SER A 3 41.24 -50.34 -28.85
C SER A 3 39.82 -50.85 -29.15
N LYS A 4 38.86 -50.34 -28.37
CA LYS A 4 37.70 -49.57 -28.87
C LYS A 4 37.05 -48.76 -27.74
N THR A 5 37.28 -47.45 -27.74
CA THR A 5 36.30 -46.41 -27.37
C THR A 5 35.10 -46.54 -28.34
N THR A 6 33.83 -46.22 -28.03
CA THR A 6 33.33 -44.94 -27.54
C THR A 6 31.80 -45.03 -27.34
N LEU A 7 31.26 -44.08 -26.57
CA LEU A 7 30.00 -43.35 -26.81
C LEU A 7 28.69 -44.01 -26.34
N CYS A 8 28.28 -43.72 -25.10
CA CYS A 8 26.92 -43.23 -24.83
C CYS A 8 26.85 -42.67 -23.41
N SER A 9 25.98 -41.69 -23.17
CA SER A 9 25.60 -41.18 -21.84
C SER A 9 26.44 -40.04 -21.23
N THR A 10 26.73 -39.00 -22.01
CA THR A 10 27.04 -37.66 -21.46
C THR A 10 26.11 -36.55 -21.97
N LYS A 11 25.30 -36.80 -23.01
CA LYS A 11 24.35 -35.81 -23.55
C LYS A 11 23.08 -35.65 -22.72
N THR A 12 22.65 -36.67 -21.97
CA THR A 12 21.37 -36.64 -21.24
C THR A 12 21.47 -35.85 -19.93
N ILE A 13 22.62 -35.86 -19.27
CA ILE A 13 22.83 -35.14 -17.99
C ILE A 13 22.88 -33.61 -18.22
N ALA A 14 23.45 -33.17 -19.33
CA ALA A 14 23.53 -31.75 -19.68
C ALA A 14 22.14 -31.12 -19.89
N ILE A 15 21.18 -31.87 -20.42
CA ILE A 15 19.83 -31.36 -20.69
C ILE A 15 19.02 -31.20 -19.40
N VAL A 16 19.19 -32.10 -18.43
CA VAL A 16 18.50 -32.03 -17.13
C VAL A 16 19.05 -30.87 -16.28
N LEU A 17 20.36 -30.62 -16.32
CA LEU A 17 20.97 -29.50 -15.59
C LEU A 17 20.59 -28.13 -16.18
N MET A 18 20.39 -28.06 -17.51
CA MET A 18 20.01 -26.81 -18.20
C MET A 18 18.54 -26.44 -17.99
N GLY A 19 17.65 -27.40 -17.73
CA GLY A 19 16.22 -27.15 -17.44
C GLY A 19 15.93 -26.62 -16.03
N LEU A 20 16.85 -26.84 -15.06
CA LEU A 20 16.71 -26.36 -13.68
C LEU A 20 17.12 -24.89 -13.50
N LEU A 21 17.80 -24.29 -14.48
CA LEU A 21 18.25 -22.89 -14.41
C LEU A 21 17.26 -21.88 -15.00
N SER A 22 16.16 -22.33 -15.62
CA SER A 22 15.17 -21.44 -16.25
C SER A 22 13.90 -21.21 -15.42
N ALA A 23 13.78 -21.81 -14.23
CA ALA A 23 12.68 -21.54 -13.30
C ALA A 23 13.00 -20.35 -12.38
N GLY A 24 13.47 -19.24 -12.97
CA GLY A 24 13.54 -17.97 -12.26
C GLY A 24 12.16 -17.32 -12.29
N CYS A 25 11.34 -17.52 -11.26
CA CYS A 25 10.15 -16.69 -11.09
C CYS A 25 10.60 -15.24 -10.88
N SER A 26 10.54 -14.44 -11.94
CA SER A 26 10.70 -12.99 -11.84
C SER A 26 9.51 -12.43 -11.07
N TYR A 27 9.67 -12.22 -9.77
CA TYR A 27 8.72 -11.44 -8.97
C TYR A 27 8.82 -9.99 -9.41
N THR A 28 7.86 -9.54 -10.21
CA THR A 28 7.68 -8.11 -10.45
C THR A 28 6.83 -7.56 -9.30
N PRO A 29 7.31 -6.59 -8.52
CA PRO A 29 6.49 -5.95 -7.51
C PRO A 29 5.26 -5.36 -8.20
N ASP A 30 4.08 -5.57 -7.60
CA ASP A 30 2.85 -4.99 -8.10
C ASP A 30 2.92 -3.46 -7.95
N THR A 31 2.98 -2.76 -9.08
CA THR A 31 3.08 -1.30 -9.18
C THR A 31 1.79 -0.67 -9.67
N SER A 32 0.69 -1.43 -9.78
CA SER A 32 -0.63 -0.94 -10.20
C SER A 32 -1.07 0.26 -9.35
N TRP A 33 -1.11 0.09 -8.03
CA TRP A 33 -1.46 1.13 -7.08
C TRP A 33 -0.62 2.40 -7.23
N LEU A 34 0.68 2.26 -7.51
CA LEU A 34 1.59 3.38 -7.68
C LEU A 34 1.25 4.15 -8.96
N LYS A 35 1.01 3.43 -10.06
CA LYS A 35 0.60 4.04 -11.33
C LYS A 35 -0.72 4.78 -11.18
N GLU A 36 -1.70 4.19 -10.51
CA GLU A 36 -3.00 4.80 -10.28
C GLU A 36 -2.90 6.01 -9.34
N THR A 37 -2.10 5.91 -8.28
CA THR A 37 -1.84 7.03 -7.37
C THR A 37 -1.17 8.19 -8.10
N LEU A 38 -0.23 7.91 -9.00
CA LEU A 38 0.45 8.94 -9.79
C LEU A 38 -0.43 9.53 -10.91
N ALA A 39 -1.33 8.74 -11.49
CA ALA A 39 -2.17 9.15 -12.61
C ALA A 39 -3.46 9.87 -12.16
N TYR A 40 -4.10 9.39 -11.10
CA TYR A 40 -5.44 9.81 -10.66
C TYR A 40 -5.53 10.13 -9.17
N GLY A 41 -4.47 9.87 -8.41
CA GLY A 41 -4.46 10.10 -6.98
C GLY A 41 -4.41 11.58 -6.63
N ASP A 42 -4.95 11.91 -5.47
CA ASP A 42 -4.87 13.23 -4.85
C ASP A 42 -4.21 13.10 -3.48
N VAL A 43 -3.43 14.12 -3.11
CA VAL A 43 -2.58 14.14 -1.92
C VAL A 43 -3.00 15.28 -1.01
N ARG A 44 -3.32 14.92 0.24
CA ARG A 44 -3.56 15.87 1.31
C ARG A 44 -2.49 15.75 2.39
N GLU A 45 -1.77 16.84 2.64
CA GLU A 45 -0.89 16.95 3.80
C GLU A 45 -1.72 17.15 5.07
N LEU A 46 -1.54 16.27 6.06
CA LEU A 46 -2.32 16.31 7.30
C LEU A 46 -1.68 17.22 8.36
N ASN A 47 -0.42 17.62 8.19
CA ASN A 47 0.30 18.44 9.18
C ASN A 47 -0.32 19.82 9.41
N LYS A 48 -1.05 20.35 8.42
CA LYS A 48 -1.76 21.63 8.51
C LYS A 48 -3.06 21.53 9.32
N LEU A 49 -3.48 20.31 9.67
CA LEU A 49 -4.67 20.06 10.48
C LEU A 49 -4.33 20.14 11.97
N THR A 50 -5.33 20.46 12.80
CA THR A 50 -5.21 20.49 14.26
C THR A 50 -3.96 21.26 14.75
N PRO A 51 -3.92 22.59 14.62
CA PRO A 51 -2.73 23.40 14.95
C PRO A 51 -2.33 23.35 16.43
N SER A 52 -3.21 22.87 17.31
CA SER A 52 -2.96 22.70 18.74
C SER A 52 -2.11 21.48 19.11
N VAL A 53 -1.89 20.56 18.17
CA VAL A 53 -1.05 19.37 18.37
C VAL A 53 0.31 19.62 17.75
N ASP A 54 1.37 19.47 18.54
CA ASP A 54 2.76 19.50 18.07
C ASP A 54 3.04 18.27 17.20
N LYS A 55 3.77 18.47 16.09
CA LYS A 55 3.93 17.45 15.04
C LYS A 55 5.39 17.23 14.74
N ASN A 56 5.89 16.08 15.17
CA ASN A 56 7.24 15.59 14.90
C ASN A 56 7.33 14.66 13.67
N LEU A 57 6.20 14.27 13.07
CA LEU A 57 6.14 13.46 11.85
C LEU A 57 5.39 14.18 10.72
N MET A 58 5.78 13.92 9.48
CA MET A 58 5.09 14.33 8.25
C MET A 58 4.10 13.25 7.81
N LEU A 59 2.83 13.62 7.67
CA LEU A 59 1.75 12.73 7.25
C LEU A 59 1.13 13.22 5.94
N ARG A 60 1.10 12.34 4.93
CA ARG A 60 0.43 12.57 3.65
C ARG A 60 -0.60 11.50 3.40
N LEU A 61 -1.85 11.92 3.21
CA LEU A 61 -2.96 11.05 2.86
C LEU A 61 -3.13 11.05 1.33
N TYR A 62 -2.93 9.89 0.73
CA TYR A 62 -3.22 9.63 -0.67
C TYR A 62 -4.62 9.05 -0.77
N LYS A 63 -5.43 9.57 -1.70
CA LYS A 63 -6.72 8.98 -2.07
C LYS A 63 -6.70 8.64 -3.56
N VAL A 64 -7.22 7.47 -3.92
CA VAL A 64 -7.35 7.00 -5.29
C VAL A 64 -8.77 6.48 -5.49
N PRO A 65 -9.47 6.79 -6.60
CA PRO A 65 -10.78 6.21 -6.89
C PRO A 65 -10.72 4.68 -6.89
N SER A 66 -11.71 4.02 -6.29
CA SER A 66 -11.76 2.55 -6.27
C SER A 66 -12.08 1.96 -7.65
N HIS A 67 -11.43 0.85 -8.00
CA HIS A 67 -11.48 0.20 -9.33
C HIS A 67 -12.82 -0.44 -9.70
N ASP A 68 -13.77 -0.53 -8.77
CA ASP A 68 -15.13 -1.01 -9.05
C ASP A 68 -15.93 -0.02 -9.91
N HIS A 69 -15.36 1.13 -10.29
CA HIS A 69 -15.95 2.11 -11.21
C HIS A 69 -17.36 2.58 -10.79
N SER A 70 -17.73 2.40 -9.51
CA SER A 70 -19.01 2.82 -8.94
C SER A 70 -19.18 4.34 -8.88
N CYS A 71 -18.18 5.09 -9.38
CA CYS A 71 -18.24 6.52 -9.54
C CYS A 71 -17.74 6.91 -10.93
N GLY A 72 -18.68 7.19 -11.84
CA GLY A 72 -18.36 8.01 -12.99
C GLY A 72 -18.15 9.44 -12.49
N ILE A 73 -17.14 10.15 -12.99
CA ILE A 73 -16.99 11.62 -12.78
C ILE A 73 -18.31 12.36 -13.16
N GLU A 74 -19.11 11.74 -14.04
CA GLU A 74 -20.40 12.19 -14.57
C GLU A 74 -21.61 11.80 -13.71
N THR A 75 -21.45 10.93 -12.72
CA THR A 75 -22.56 10.49 -11.87
C THR A 75 -22.52 11.29 -10.59
N GLU A 76 -23.60 11.99 -10.23
CA GLU A 76 -23.77 12.74 -8.96
C GLU A 76 -23.72 11.83 -7.70
N GLN A 77 -23.18 10.62 -7.82
CA GLN A 77 -23.03 9.64 -6.76
C GLN A 77 -21.69 9.83 -6.04
N PRO A 78 -21.66 9.70 -4.71
CA PRO A 78 -20.42 9.80 -3.95
C PRO A 78 -19.51 8.60 -4.22
N CYS A 79 -18.26 8.87 -4.63
CA CYS A 79 -17.28 7.81 -4.91
C CYS A 79 -16.73 7.17 -3.63
N ASN A 80 -16.52 5.86 -3.68
CA ASN A 80 -15.59 5.18 -2.78
C ASN A 80 -14.14 5.37 -3.28
N TYR A 81 -13.23 5.62 -2.36
CA TYR A 81 -11.80 5.82 -2.59
C TYR A 81 -10.99 4.87 -1.73
N VAL A 82 -9.85 4.42 -2.24
CA VAL A 82 -8.83 3.71 -1.48
C VAL A 82 -7.88 4.74 -0.87
N TYR A 83 -7.70 4.68 0.46
CA TYR A 83 -6.85 5.62 1.19
C TYR A 83 -5.55 4.96 1.66
N THR A 84 -4.42 5.59 1.35
CA THR A 84 -3.11 5.22 1.86
C THR A 84 -2.49 6.40 2.61
N LEU A 85 -2.09 6.18 3.84
CA LEU A 85 -1.38 7.16 4.66
C LEU A 85 0.11 6.89 4.61
N SER A 86 0.88 7.87 4.14
CA SER A 86 2.34 7.90 4.29
C SER A 86 2.69 8.66 5.57
N VAL A 87 3.60 8.10 6.35
CA VAL A 87 4.19 8.70 7.56
C VAL A 87 5.69 8.76 7.38
N SER A 88 6.30 9.90 7.65
CA SER A 88 7.76 10.04 7.60
C SER A 88 8.33 10.97 8.67
N THR A 89 9.58 10.73 9.08
CA THR A 89 10.33 11.69 9.92
C THR A 89 10.81 12.89 9.09
N PHE A 90 11.34 13.92 9.77
CA PHE A 90 11.88 15.14 9.13
C PHE A 90 13.41 15.12 8.99
N ASP A 91 14.04 13.96 9.17
CA ASP A 91 15.50 13.82 9.23
C ASP A 91 16.17 13.78 7.85
N GLU A 92 17.51 13.87 7.82
CA GLU A 92 18.33 13.76 6.60
C GLU A 92 18.13 12.42 5.87
N HIS A 93 17.89 11.35 6.63
CA HIS A 93 17.52 10.03 6.13
C HIS A 93 16.14 9.67 6.70
N PRO A 94 15.04 10.12 6.07
CA PRO A 94 13.72 9.99 6.66
C PRO A 94 13.35 8.51 6.78
N GLU A 95 12.90 8.13 7.97
CA GLU A 95 12.17 6.88 8.13
C GLU A 95 10.78 7.04 7.53
N VAL A 96 10.27 6.02 6.84
CA VAL A 96 9.01 6.10 6.10
C VAL A 96 8.20 4.84 6.34
N ASN A 97 6.88 5.00 6.46
CA ASN A 97 5.97 3.87 6.47
C ASN A 97 4.65 4.23 5.77
N THR A 98 3.96 3.22 5.23
CA THR A 98 2.66 3.38 4.57
C THR A 98 1.61 2.50 5.20
N TYR A 99 0.43 3.05 5.43
CA TYR A 99 -0.71 2.38 6.05
C TYR A 99 -1.92 2.43 5.13
N SER A 100 -2.52 1.28 4.83
CA SER A 100 -3.83 1.24 4.17
C SER A 100 -4.91 1.58 5.20
N LEU A 101 -5.75 2.57 4.91
CA LEU A 101 -6.86 2.99 5.78
C LEU A 101 -8.21 2.38 5.35
N GLY A 102 -8.20 1.58 4.29
CA GLY A 102 -9.39 0.95 3.71
C GLY A 102 -10.04 1.76 2.59
N THR A 103 -11.24 1.34 2.22
CA THR A 103 -12.02 1.87 1.09
C THR A 103 -13.28 2.58 1.57
N GLY A 104 -13.56 3.76 1.05
CA GLY A 104 -14.75 4.55 1.35
C GLY A 104 -14.53 6.05 1.10
N TYR A 105 -15.16 6.90 1.91
CA TYR A 105 -14.98 8.34 1.90
C TYR A 105 -14.64 8.83 3.31
N ILE A 106 -13.41 9.34 3.49
CA ILE A 106 -13.00 9.95 4.76
C ILE A 106 -13.59 11.35 4.84
N SER A 107 -14.61 11.53 5.69
CA SER A 107 -15.24 12.85 5.86
C SER A 107 -14.56 13.74 6.87
N ASP A 108 -13.85 13.16 7.83
CA ASP A 108 -13.13 13.89 8.87
C ASP A 108 -11.88 13.13 9.29
N ILE A 109 -10.83 13.88 9.62
CA ILE A 109 -9.55 13.33 10.10
C ILE A 109 -8.88 14.36 11.00
N ALA A 110 -8.46 13.91 12.19
CA ALA A 110 -7.85 14.75 13.19
C ALA A 110 -6.68 14.04 13.88
N TRP A 111 -5.69 14.84 14.26
CA TRP A 111 -4.63 14.42 15.16
C TRP A 111 -5.18 14.34 16.57
N LEU A 112 -4.86 13.25 17.27
CA LEU A 112 -5.07 13.12 18.71
C LEU A 112 -3.73 13.35 19.41
N ASN A 113 -3.79 13.78 20.68
CA ASN A 113 -2.59 13.83 21.52
C ASN A 113 -2.06 12.41 21.73
N GLU A 114 -0.74 12.28 21.62
CA GLU A 114 0.00 11.04 21.80
C GLU A 114 1.32 11.40 22.48
N ASP A 115 1.65 10.67 23.54
CA ASP A 115 2.87 10.92 24.33
C ASP A 115 4.02 10.00 23.89
N ALA A 116 3.72 9.00 23.05
CA ALA A 116 4.72 8.09 22.51
C ALA A 116 5.61 8.78 21.46
N VAL A 117 6.93 8.57 21.61
CA VAL A 117 7.95 9.09 20.69
C VAL A 117 7.76 8.47 19.29
N ASP A 118 7.95 9.30 18.26
CA ASP A 118 7.84 8.93 16.84
C ASP A 118 6.56 8.16 16.49
N THR A 119 5.49 8.43 17.24
CA THR A 119 4.19 7.82 17.07
C THR A 119 3.15 8.90 16.91
N VAL A 120 2.25 8.71 15.96
CA VAL A 120 1.10 9.60 15.78
C VAL A 120 -0.17 8.81 15.96
N LYS A 121 -1.12 9.42 16.68
CA LYS A 121 -2.47 8.90 16.82
C LYS A 121 -3.43 9.72 15.98
N LEU A 122 -4.12 9.05 15.07
CA LEU A 122 -5.12 9.66 14.21
C LEU A 122 -6.49 9.11 14.52
N GLN A 123 -7.48 9.99 14.49
CA GLN A 123 -8.87 9.63 14.43
C GLN A 123 -9.44 10.05 13.08
N TYR A 124 -10.16 9.16 12.41
CA TYR A 124 -10.86 9.49 11.18
C TYR A 124 -12.23 8.82 11.11
N THR A 125 -13.12 9.45 10.35
CA THR A 125 -14.47 8.92 10.08
C THR A 125 -14.54 8.45 8.63
N MET A 126 -14.73 7.15 8.43
CA MET A 126 -14.95 6.53 7.14
C MET A 126 -16.45 6.38 6.87
N LYS A 127 -16.88 6.79 5.68
CA LYS A 127 -18.24 6.57 5.18
C LYS A 127 -18.16 5.65 3.98
N SER A 128 -18.89 4.55 3.96
CA SER A 128 -18.93 3.65 2.80
C SER A 128 -20.34 3.56 2.23
N TYR A 129 -20.42 3.48 0.91
CA TYR A 129 -21.66 3.26 0.18
C TYR A 129 -21.71 1.81 -0.31
N SER A 130 -22.89 1.18 -0.21
CA SER A 130 -23.09 -0.18 -0.72
C SER A 130 -23.15 -0.19 -2.24
N ASP A 131 -22.56 -1.21 -2.87
CA ASP A 131 -22.56 -1.43 -4.34
C ASP A 131 -23.97 -1.49 -4.95
N SER A 132 -24.99 -1.79 -4.13
CA SER A 132 -26.40 -1.72 -4.49
C SER A 132 -26.89 -0.27 -4.47
N ALA A 133 -26.65 0.44 -5.56
CA ALA A 133 -27.16 1.78 -5.84
C ALA A 133 -28.69 1.79 -5.98
N THR A 134 -29.41 1.83 -4.86
CA THR A 134 -30.78 2.33 -4.78
C THR A 134 -30.85 3.31 -3.61
N LEU A 135 -31.24 4.56 -3.88
CA LEU A 135 -31.45 5.54 -2.81
C LEU A 135 -32.61 5.09 -1.88
N PRO A 136 -32.50 5.30 -0.56
CA PRO A 136 -31.35 5.85 0.14
C PRO A 136 -30.38 4.71 0.47
N ALA A 137 -29.23 4.65 -0.22
CA ALA A 137 -28.22 3.65 0.08
C ALA A 137 -27.83 3.81 1.55
N ALA A 138 -27.95 2.73 2.33
CA ALA A 138 -27.63 2.75 3.75
C ALA A 138 -26.16 3.13 3.91
N GLN A 139 -25.90 4.37 4.31
CA GLN A 139 -24.55 4.87 4.51
C GLN A 139 -24.01 4.28 5.81
N ARG A 140 -22.98 3.44 5.71
CA ARG A 140 -22.27 2.96 6.89
C ARG A 140 -21.26 4.02 7.30
N VAL A 141 -21.29 4.41 8.57
CA VAL A 141 -20.37 5.40 9.15
C VAL A 141 -19.57 4.70 10.23
N GLU A 142 -18.26 4.70 10.09
CA GLU A 142 -17.33 4.08 11.01
C GLU A 142 -16.30 5.09 11.48
N GLN A 143 -16.02 5.09 12.77
CA GLN A 143 -14.95 5.89 13.36
C GLN A 143 -13.79 4.96 13.66
N HIS A 144 -12.60 5.37 13.23
CA HIS A 144 -11.37 4.62 13.44
C HIS A 144 -10.38 5.46 14.22
N VAL A 145 -9.61 4.79 15.08
CA VAL A 145 -8.45 5.36 15.74
C VAL A 145 -7.27 4.45 15.45
N ILE A 146 -6.20 5.02 14.90
CA ILE A 146 -4.98 4.29 14.55
C ILE A 146 -3.77 4.97 15.18
N SER A 147 -2.78 4.17 15.54
CA SER A 147 -1.44 4.63 15.91
C SER A 147 -0.47 4.23 14.81
N VAL A 148 0.31 5.18 14.32
CA VAL A 148 1.22 5.01 13.19
C VAL A 148 2.62 5.47 13.57
N THR A 149 3.60 4.71 13.11
CA THR A 149 5.03 4.92 13.36
C THR A 149 5.81 4.74 12.06
N PRO A 150 6.80 5.60 11.78
CA PRO A 150 7.68 5.40 10.66
C PRO A 150 8.54 4.15 10.91
N LYS A 151 9.12 3.59 9.84
CA LYS A 151 10.09 2.51 9.93
C LYS A 151 11.28 2.84 9.06
N THR A 152 12.48 2.42 9.48
CA THR A 152 13.65 2.48 8.61
C THR A 152 13.38 1.70 7.32
N LEU A 153 13.68 2.27 6.16
CA LEU A 153 13.42 1.64 4.84
C LEU A 153 14.00 0.22 4.72
N ILE A 154 15.17 -0.04 5.35
CA ILE A 154 15.84 -1.34 5.37
C ILE A 154 14.96 -2.44 6.01
N GLN A 155 14.10 -2.08 6.97
CA GLN A 155 13.23 -3.03 7.65
C GLN A 155 11.93 -3.33 6.88
N MET A 156 11.53 -2.47 5.93
CA MET A 156 10.31 -2.70 5.13
C MET A 156 10.50 -3.85 4.13
N GLU A 157 11.71 -4.02 3.59
CA GLU A 157 12.05 -5.11 2.66
C GLU A 157 12.10 -6.48 3.36
N SER A 158 12.41 -6.50 4.66
CA SER A 158 12.47 -7.72 5.47
C SER A 158 11.09 -8.22 5.96
N ALA A 159 10.04 -7.40 5.91
CA ALA A 159 8.76 -7.67 6.56
C ALA A 159 7.66 -8.20 5.62
N ASN A 160 7.96 -8.47 4.34
CA ASN A 160 6.97 -9.03 3.41
C ASN A 160 6.70 -10.53 3.72
N PRO A 161 5.50 -10.92 4.16
CA PRO A 161 5.21 -12.27 4.64
C PRO A 161 4.96 -13.31 3.53
N SER A 162 5.37 -13.06 2.28
CA SER A 162 5.26 -14.07 1.20
C SER A 162 6.32 -15.18 1.26
N LYS A 163 7.06 -15.32 2.36
CA LYS A 163 7.96 -16.45 2.63
C LYS A 163 7.46 -17.23 3.84
N LEU A 164 6.50 -18.12 3.61
CA LEU A 164 6.25 -19.34 4.40
C LEU A 164 5.50 -20.34 3.51
#